data_AF-A0A1G3M1U1-F1
#
_entry.id   AF-A0A1G3M1U1-F1
#
_cell.length_a   1.000
_cell.length_b   1.000
_cell.length_c   1.000
_cell.angle_alpha   90.00
_cell.angle_beta   90.00
_cell.angle_gamma   90.00
#
_symmetry.space_group_name_H-M   'P 1'
#
loop_
_entity.id
_entity.type
_entity.pdbx_description
1 polymer ?
#
loop_
_entity_poly.entity_id
_entity_poly.type
_entity_poly.pdbx_seq_one_letter_code
_entity_poly.pdbx_strand_id
1 'polypeptide(L)'
;MSILLSSAEIFDLAKAVEKGGQAFYQAIASTTSSAELRELFTHLAGEEVKHFHTFERLAREYPELEVDAEEWGQTSAYIQATSDSRFFVGEDKALALAKTVKDPLKAVDIAIAFEKDTLLFFYELLGVTPAKGREAARAIIEEEKRHVQLLSQRRKRLAAAG
;
A
#
# COMPACT_ATOMS: atom_id res chain seq x y z
N MET A 1 22.18 -18.95 -3.75
CA MET A 1 23.43 -18.14 -3.89
C MET A 1 23.03 -16.73 -3.53
N SER A 2 23.71 -16.07 -2.58
CA SER A 2 23.34 -14.71 -2.20
C SER A 2 23.74 -13.69 -3.27
N ILE A 3 22.88 -12.69 -3.48
CA ILE A 3 23.16 -11.48 -4.25
C ILE A 3 22.97 -10.25 -3.35
N LEU A 4 23.66 -9.17 -3.70
CA LEU A 4 23.43 -7.85 -3.10
C LEU A 4 22.50 -7.06 -4.01
N LEU A 5 21.36 -6.65 -3.46
CA LEU A 5 20.42 -5.77 -4.14
C LEU A 5 20.49 -4.37 -3.56
N SER A 6 20.28 -3.38 -4.42
CA SER A 6 20.03 -2.04 -3.93
C SER A 6 18.67 -2.02 -3.24
N SER A 7 18.65 -1.59 -1.99
CA SER A 7 17.39 -1.40 -1.28
C SER A 7 16.53 -0.30 -1.89
N ALA A 8 17.14 0.60 -2.67
CA ALA A 8 16.43 1.63 -3.42
C ALA A 8 15.44 0.99 -4.39
N GLU A 9 15.83 0.00 -5.18
CA GLU A 9 14.93 -0.67 -6.15
C GLU A 9 13.70 -1.26 -5.46
N ILE A 10 13.89 -1.83 -4.28
CA ILE A 10 12.87 -2.52 -3.52
C ILE A 10 11.95 -1.52 -2.78
N PHE A 11 12.53 -0.61 -2.01
CA PHE A 11 11.77 0.34 -1.21
C PHE A 11 11.22 1.51 -2.03
N ASP A 12 11.75 1.82 -3.22
CA ASP A 12 11.16 2.80 -4.14
C ASP A 12 9.80 2.33 -4.64
N LEU A 13 9.65 1.03 -4.91
CA LEU A 13 8.36 0.47 -5.28
C LEU A 13 7.37 0.54 -4.11
N ALA A 14 7.79 0.16 -2.89
CA ALA A 14 6.95 0.30 -1.70
C ALA A 14 6.50 1.75 -1.50
N LYS A 15 7.43 2.70 -1.58
CA LYS A 15 7.14 4.15 -1.51
C LYS A 15 6.19 4.63 -2.61
N ALA A 16 6.26 4.07 -3.81
CA ALA A 16 5.36 4.43 -4.90
C ALA A 16 3.93 3.94 -4.64
N VAL A 17 3.76 2.76 -4.04
CA VAL A 17 2.47 2.24 -3.58
C VAL A 17 1.86 3.18 -2.54
N GLU A 18 2.61 3.51 -1.49
CA GLU A 18 2.15 4.41 -0.42
C GLU A 18 1.72 5.79 -0.96
N LYS A 19 2.47 6.34 -1.91
CA LYS A 19 2.08 7.60 -2.58
C LYS A 19 0.77 7.46 -3.37
N GLY A 20 0.58 6.32 -4.03
CA GLY A 20 -0.66 6.01 -4.73
C GLY A 20 -1.85 5.93 -3.79
N GLY A 21 -1.69 5.22 -2.66
CA GLY A 21 -2.69 5.09 -1.60
C GLY A 21 -3.05 6.46 -1.00
N GLN A 22 -2.04 7.22 -0.60
CA GLN A 22 -2.20 8.58 -0.07
C GLN A 22 -3.01 9.45 -1.03
N ALA A 23 -2.62 9.49 -2.30
CA ALA A 23 -3.27 10.34 -3.29
C ALA A 23 -4.72 9.92 -3.56
N PHE A 24 -4.99 8.61 -3.62
CA PHE A 24 -6.34 8.09 -3.74
C PHE A 24 -7.21 8.50 -2.54
N TYR A 25 -6.74 8.23 -1.32
CA TYR A 25 -7.48 8.54 -0.10
C TYR A 25 -7.72 10.04 0.08
N GLN A 26 -6.70 10.86 -0.16
CA GLN A 26 -6.83 12.31 -0.08
C GLN A 26 -7.80 12.86 -1.12
N ALA A 27 -7.79 12.32 -2.35
CA ALA A 27 -8.74 12.71 -3.37
C ALA A 27 -10.18 12.38 -2.97
N ILE A 28 -10.46 11.15 -2.51
CA ILE A 28 -11.80 10.77 -2.05
C ILE A 28 -12.25 11.61 -0.85
N ALA A 29 -11.38 11.85 0.13
CA ALA A 29 -11.67 12.68 1.29
C ALA A 29 -12.06 14.12 0.89
N SER A 30 -11.40 14.67 -0.13
CA SER A 30 -11.66 16.05 -0.60
C SER A 30 -12.99 16.21 -1.35
N THR A 31 -13.50 15.14 -1.98
CA THR A 31 -14.71 15.21 -2.82
C THR A 31 -15.95 14.59 -2.19
N THR A 32 -15.80 13.78 -1.13
CA THR A 32 -16.94 13.11 -0.49
C THR A 32 -17.82 14.07 0.32
N SER A 33 -19.13 13.85 0.26
CA SER A 33 -20.14 14.59 1.05
C SER A 33 -20.39 13.96 2.43
N SER A 34 -20.00 12.70 2.66
CA SER A 34 -20.11 12.06 3.97
C SER A 34 -18.97 12.51 4.88
N ALA A 35 -19.32 13.10 6.03
CA ALA A 35 -18.34 13.48 7.04
C ALA A 35 -17.56 12.27 7.56
N GLU A 36 -18.21 11.12 7.75
CA GLU A 36 -17.52 9.95 8.29
C GLU A 36 -16.59 9.29 7.27
N LEU A 37 -16.91 9.34 5.97
CA LEU A 37 -15.96 8.92 4.94
C LEU A 37 -14.80 9.88 4.80
N ARG A 38 -15.05 11.19 4.91
CA ARG A 38 -13.98 12.19 4.90
C ARG A 38 -12.99 11.93 6.02
N GLU A 39 -13.48 11.70 7.24
CA GLU A 39 -12.64 11.37 8.40
C GLU A 39 -11.83 10.09 8.17
N LEU A 40 -12.49 9.02 7.72
CA LEU A 40 -11.83 7.74 7.45
C LEU A 40 -10.71 7.87 6.42
N PHE A 41 -11.00 8.45 5.26
CA PHE A 41 -10.00 8.57 4.20
C PHE A 41 -8.90 9.59 4.51
N THR A 42 -9.19 10.63 5.31
CA THR A 42 -8.15 11.53 5.82
C THR A 42 -7.20 10.81 6.77
N HIS A 43 -7.75 9.95 7.65
CA HIS A 43 -6.94 9.14 8.54
C HIS A 43 -6.04 8.17 7.77
N LEU A 44 -6.61 7.40 6.84
CA LEU A 44 -5.84 6.44 6.02
C LEU A 44 -4.74 7.15 5.22
N ALA A 45 -5.04 8.28 4.55
CA ALA A 45 -4.02 9.06 3.85
C ALA A 45 -2.86 9.49 4.76
N GLY A 46 -3.13 9.74 6.06
CA GLY A 46 -2.10 10.06 7.04
C GLY A 46 -1.24 8.85 7.44
N GLU A 47 -1.79 7.65 7.45
CA GLU A 47 -1.03 6.41 7.70
C GLU A 47 -0.10 6.10 6.52
N GLU A 48 -0.55 6.24 5.27
CA GLU A 48 0.29 6.06 4.07
C GLU A 48 1.54 6.95 4.08
N VAL A 49 1.40 8.20 4.56
CA VAL A 49 2.55 9.13 4.70
C VAL A 49 3.56 8.59 5.72
N LYS A 50 3.09 8.02 6.84
CA LYS A 50 3.98 7.42 7.84
C LYS A 50 4.70 6.21 7.26
N HIS A 51 3.98 5.33 6.56
CA HIS A 51 4.56 4.15 5.92
C HIS A 51 5.61 4.52 4.87
N PHE A 52 5.33 5.52 4.03
CA PHE A 52 6.30 6.09 3.09
C PHE A 52 7.61 6.49 3.79
N HIS A 53 7.51 7.25 4.89
CA HIS A 53 8.70 7.67 5.65
C HIS A 53 9.40 6.52 6.35
N THR A 54 8.68 5.48 6.75
CA THR A 54 9.28 4.24 7.26
C THR A 54 10.12 3.55 6.18
N PHE A 55 9.60 3.39 4.97
CA PHE A 55 10.36 2.82 3.86
C PHE A 55 11.53 3.71 3.42
N GLU A 56 11.36 5.03 3.42
CA GLU A 56 12.44 5.98 3.17
C GLU A 56 13.57 5.88 4.20
N ARG A 57 13.23 5.67 5.47
CA ARG A 57 14.21 5.42 6.53
C ARG A 57 14.90 4.07 6.35
N LEU A 58 14.16 3.01 6.07
CA LEU A 58 14.71 1.66 5.83
C LEU A 58 15.70 1.64 4.66
N ALA A 59 15.38 2.34 3.55
CA ALA A 59 16.28 2.45 2.41
C ALA A 59 17.61 3.13 2.76
N ARG A 60 17.59 4.12 3.67
CA ARG A 60 18.81 4.80 4.14
C ARG A 60 19.61 3.96 5.13
N GLU A 61 18.94 3.25 6.03
CA GLU A 61 19.60 2.41 7.05
C GLU A 61 20.22 1.13 6.45
N TYR A 62 19.59 0.60 5.40
CA TYR A 62 20.00 -0.63 4.73
C TYR A 62 20.13 -0.37 3.23
N PRO A 63 21.19 0.30 2.75
CA PRO A 63 21.35 0.63 1.33
C PRO A 63 21.51 -0.59 0.42
N GLU A 64 22.01 -1.69 0.99
CA GLU A 64 22.19 -2.97 0.31
C GLU A 64 21.51 -4.07 1.12
N LEU A 65 20.81 -4.97 0.43
CA LEU A 65 20.13 -6.12 1.02
C LEU A 65 20.79 -7.38 0.46
N GLU A 66 21.33 -8.21 1.34
CA GLU A 66 21.77 -9.54 0.98
C GLU A 66 20.56 -10.46 0.95
N VAL A 67 20.27 -11.03 -0.21
CA VAL A 67 19.11 -11.90 -0.46
C VAL A 67 19.53 -13.12 -1.26
N ASP A 68 18.79 -14.21 -1.15
CA ASP A 68 19.03 -15.34 -2.05
C ASP A 68 18.55 -14.99 -3.48
N ALA A 69 19.38 -15.31 -4.47
CA ALA A 69 19.13 -14.97 -5.87
C ALA A 69 17.90 -15.69 -6.46
N GLU A 70 17.63 -16.92 -6.03
CA GLU A 70 16.47 -17.68 -6.50
C GLU A 70 15.19 -17.10 -5.89
N GLU A 71 15.20 -16.82 -4.58
CA GLU A 71 14.10 -16.14 -3.89
C GLU A 71 13.80 -14.79 -4.54
N TRP A 72 14.83 -13.96 -4.78
CA TRP A 72 14.65 -12.69 -5.47
C TRP A 72 14.12 -12.84 -6.89
N GLY A 73 14.61 -13.83 -7.65
CA GLY A 73 14.11 -14.11 -9.00
C GLY A 73 12.61 -14.40 -9.02
N GLN A 74 12.12 -15.19 -8.05
CA GLN A 74 10.70 -15.50 -7.92
C GLN A 74 9.89 -14.28 -7.46
N THR A 75 10.35 -13.59 -6.42
CA THR A 75 9.69 -12.40 -5.88
C THR A 75 9.60 -11.28 -6.93
N SER A 76 10.70 -10.96 -7.62
CA SER A 76 10.71 -9.93 -8.66
C SER A 76 9.80 -10.27 -9.85
N ALA A 77 9.76 -11.53 -10.29
CA ALA A 77 8.84 -11.96 -11.34
C ALA A 77 7.37 -11.88 -10.91
N TYR A 78 7.06 -12.27 -9.67
CA TYR A 78 5.71 -12.13 -9.12
C TYR A 78 5.29 -10.66 -9.01
N ILE A 79 6.18 -9.81 -8.46
CA ILE A 79 5.97 -8.37 -8.39
C ILE A 79 5.71 -7.80 -9.79
N GLN A 80 6.53 -8.13 -10.78
CA GLN A 80 6.31 -7.66 -12.16
C GLN A 80 4.97 -8.12 -12.74
N ALA A 81 4.58 -9.37 -12.52
CA ALA A 81 3.32 -9.92 -13.01
C ALA A 81 2.08 -9.30 -12.33
N THR A 82 2.22 -8.80 -11.10
CA THR A 82 1.13 -8.23 -10.29
C THR A 82 1.11 -6.70 -10.26
N SER A 83 2.22 -6.05 -10.59
CA SER A 83 2.37 -4.58 -10.64
C SER A 83 1.60 -3.94 -11.81
N ASP A 84 1.17 -4.73 -12.79
CA ASP A 84 0.22 -4.31 -13.82
C ASP A 84 -1.23 -4.21 -13.30
N SER A 85 -1.47 -4.54 -12.03
CA SER A 85 -2.77 -4.30 -11.39
C SER A 85 -3.09 -2.80 -11.34
N ARG A 86 -4.39 -2.48 -11.35
CA ARG A 86 -4.96 -1.12 -11.41
C ARG A 86 -4.42 -0.12 -10.39
N PHE A 87 -3.72 -0.58 -9.35
CA PHE A 87 -3.39 0.16 -8.15
C PHE A 87 -1.90 0.47 -7.97
N PHE A 88 -1.01 -0.26 -8.65
CA PHE A 88 0.44 -0.07 -8.54
C PHE A 88 0.99 1.03 -9.46
N VAL A 89 0.15 1.64 -10.29
CA VAL A 89 0.61 2.50 -11.37
C VAL A 89 0.45 3.99 -11.04
N GLY A 90 1.12 4.41 -9.98
CA GLY A 90 1.45 5.81 -9.70
C GLY A 90 0.28 6.73 -9.32
N GLU A 91 0.66 7.87 -8.74
CA GLU A 91 -0.24 8.92 -8.25
C GLU A 91 -1.26 9.36 -9.31
N ASP A 92 -0.86 9.49 -10.58
CA ASP A 92 -1.73 9.92 -11.66
C ASP A 92 -2.94 9.00 -11.89
N LYS A 93 -2.74 7.67 -11.85
CA LYS A 93 -3.85 6.73 -12.03
C LYS A 93 -4.71 6.63 -10.79
N ALA A 94 -4.12 6.73 -9.60
CA ALA A 94 -4.87 6.81 -8.33
C ALA A 94 -5.82 8.02 -8.35
N LEU A 95 -5.32 9.19 -8.75
CA LEU A 95 -6.11 10.41 -8.91
C LEU A 95 -7.17 10.28 -10.02
N ALA A 96 -6.81 9.69 -11.16
CA ALA A 96 -7.76 9.45 -12.25
C ALA A 96 -8.89 8.52 -11.81
N LEU A 97 -8.59 7.44 -11.09
CA LEU A 97 -9.57 6.52 -10.53
C LEU A 97 -10.46 7.24 -9.53
N ALA A 98 -9.90 7.98 -8.57
CA ALA A 98 -10.67 8.72 -7.57
C ALA A 98 -11.71 9.68 -8.19
N LYS A 99 -11.35 10.37 -9.28
CA LYS A 99 -12.27 11.25 -10.04
C LYS A 99 -13.49 10.53 -10.61
N THR A 100 -13.39 9.22 -10.88
CA THR A 100 -14.51 8.42 -11.39
C THR A 100 -15.43 7.90 -10.29
N VAL A 101 -15.00 7.94 -9.03
CA VAL A 101 -15.73 7.36 -7.91
C VAL A 101 -16.68 8.40 -7.31
N LYS A 102 -17.99 8.17 -7.52
CA LYS A 102 -19.06 9.01 -6.95
C LYS A 102 -19.84 8.32 -5.84
N ASP A 103 -19.77 6.99 -5.79
CA ASP A 103 -20.51 6.17 -4.83
C ASP A 103 -19.63 5.87 -3.59
N PRO A 104 -20.07 6.25 -2.38
CA PRO A 104 -19.47 5.86 -1.10
C PRO A 104 -19.09 4.39 -0.99
N LEU A 105 -19.97 3.47 -1.40
CA LEU A 105 -19.72 2.04 -1.26
C LEU A 105 -18.61 1.60 -2.22
N LYS A 106 -18.64 2.11 -3.46
CA LYS A 106 -17.60 1.85 -4.45
C LYS A 106 -16.24 2.39 -4.03
N ALA A 107 -16.17 3.55 -3.37
CA ALA A 107 -14.92 4.10 -2.84
C ALA A 107 -14.29 3.16 -1.82
N VAL A 108 -15.09 2.64 -0.89
CA VAL A 108 -14.62 1.70 0.13
C VAL A 108 -14.24 0.34 -0.48
N ASP A 109 -14.98 -0.15 -1.47
CA ASP A 109 -14.63 -1.39 -2.19
C ASP A 109 -13.27 -1.28 -2.89
N ILE A 110 -13.01 -0.13 -3.51
CA ILE A 110 -11.73 0.16 -4.18
C ILE A 110 -10.60 0.21 -3.15
N ALA A 111 -10.80 0.90 -2.03
CA ALA A 111 -9.81 0.97 -0.95
C ALA A 111 -9.50 -0.43 -0.37
N ILE A 112 -10.50 -1.29 -0.16
CA ILE A 112 -10.28 -2.67 0.31
C ILE A 112 -9.46 -3.47 -0.70
N ALA A 113 -9.71 -3.30 -2.00
CA ALA A 113 -8.92 -3.96 -3.04
C ALA A 113 -7.47 -3.45 -3.01
N PHE A 114 -7.29 -2.13 -2.89
CA PHE A 114 -5.98 -1.50 -2.76
C PHE A 114 -5.17 -2.10 -1.61
N GLU A 115 -5.69 -2.08 -0.37
CA GLU A 115 -4.92 -2.59 0.78
C GLU A 115 -4.59 -4.09 0.67
N LYS A 116 -5.46 -4.88 0.03
CA LYS A 116 -5.18 -6.30 -0.19
C LYS A 116 -4.04 -6.50 -1.19
N ASP A 117 -4.02 -5.71 -2.26
CA ASP A 117 -2.96 -5.77 -3.26
C ASP A 117 -1.64 -5.25 -2.65
N THR A 118 -1.69 -4.19 -1.85
CA THR A 118 -0.55 -3.69 -1.04
C THR A 118 -0.01 -4.76 -0.10
N LEU A 119 -0.89 -5.48 0.61
CA LEU A 119 -0.49 -6.57 1.49
C LEU A 119 0.24 -7.70 0.76
N LEU A 120 -0.26 -8.12 -0.41
CA LEU A 120 0.42 -9.15 -1.22
C LEU A 120 1.86 -8.72 -1.53
N PHE A 121 2.04 -7.47 -1.95
CA PHE A 121 3.36 -6.92 -2.23
C PHE A 121 4.26 -6.83 -0.99
N PHE A 122 3.73 -6.36 0.15
CA PHE A 122 4.51 -6.26 1.37
C PHE A 122 4.91 -7.61 1.97
N TYR A 123 4.09 -8.66 1.76
CA TYR A 123 4.48 -10.01 2.15
C TYR A 123 5.68 -10.53 1.36
N GLU A 124 5.69 -10.32 0.05
CA GLU A 124 6.82 -10.68 -0.81
C GLU A 124 8.08 -9.87 -0.43
N LEU A 125 7.90 -8.57 -0.18
CA LEU A 125 8.95 -7.70 0.31
C LEU A 125 9.55 -8.16 1.64
N LEU A 126 8.71 -8.63 2.58
CA LEU A 126 9.16 -9.13 3.87
C LEU A 126 10.06 -10.35 3.73
N GLY A 127 9.78 -11.24 2.76
CA GLY A 127 10.58 -12.42 2.47
C GLY A 127 12.03 -12.08 2.17
N VAL A 128 12.24 -11.03 1.37
CA VAL A 128 13.56 -10.57 0.91
C VAL A 128 14.20 -9.51 1.82
N THR A 129 13.48 -9.01 2.83
CA THR A 129 14.02 -8.03 3.78
C THR A 129 14.96 -8.70 4.79
N PRO A 130 16.16 -8.17 5.07
CA PRO A 130 17.07 -8.68 6.11
C PRO A 130 16.44 -8.64 7.51
N ALA A 131 16.87 -9.54 8.41
CA ALA A 131 16.28 -9.70 9.74
C ALA A 131 16.11 -8.39 10.53
N LYS A 132 17.05 -7.45 10.43
CA LYS A 132 17.02 -6.15 11.12
C LYS A 132 15.94 -5.20 10.57
N GLY A 133 15.55 -5.33 9.30
CA GLY A 133 14.48 -4.53 8.67
C GLY A 133 13.10 -5.19 8.73
N ARG A 134 13.03 -6.52 8.98
CA ARG A 134 11.77 -7.29 8.98
C ARG A 134 10.78 -6.82 10.03
N GLU A 135 11.22 -6.30 11.17
CA GLU A 135 10.32 -5.83 12.23
C GLU A 135 9.49 -4.63 11.76
N ALA A 136 10.14 -3.65 11.11
CA ALA A 136 9.46 -2.47 10.58
C ALA A 136 8.48 -2.84 9.45
N ALA A 137 8.91 -3.70 8.52
CA ALA A 137 8.02 -4.20 7.45
C ALA A 137 6.83 -4.99 8.01
N ARG A 138 7.05 -5.82 9.05
CA ARG A 138 5.97 -6.54 9.74
C ARG A 138 4.98 -5.59 10.42
N ALA A 139 5.47 -4.52 11.05
CA ALA A 139 4.60 -3.53 11.69
C ALA A 139 3.66 -2.88 10.67
N ILE A 140 4.15 -2.52 9.48
CA ILE A 140 3.34 -1.99 8.38
C ILE A 140 2.31 -3.02 7.92
N ILE A 141 2.71 -4.27 7.67
CA ILE A 141 1.75 -5.35 7.30
C ILE A 141 0.63 -5.50 8.32
N GLU A 142 0.92 -5.41 9.62
CA GLU A 142 -0.12 -5.48 10.64
C GLU A 142 -1.02 -4.24 10.66
N GLU A 143 -0.53 -3.06 10.31
CA GLU A 143 -1.34 -1.85 10.12
C GLU A 143 -2.24 -1.98 8.89
N GLU A 144 -1.72 -2.45 7.75
CA GLU A 144 -2.54 -2.63 6.54
C GLU A 144 -3.68 -3.64 6.72
N LYS A 145 -3.45 -4.68 7.53
CA LYS A 145 -4.54 -5.58 7.95
C LYS A 145 -5.61 -4.84 8.75
N ARG A 146 -5.22 -3.90 9.63
CA ARG A 146 -6.17 -3.08 10.38
C ARG A 146 -6.93 -2.14 9.46
N HIS A 147 -6.28 -1.57 8.43
CA HIS A 147 -6.96 -0.79 7.39
C HIS A 147 -8.05 -1.61 6.68
N VAL A 148 -7.71 -2.83 6.22
CA VAL A 148 -8.69 -3.75 5.59
C VAL A 148 -9.87 -4.04 6.53
N GLN A 149 -9.61 -4.28 7.82
CA GLN A 149 -10.65 -4.54 8.81
C GLN A 149 -11.56 -3.31 9.01
N LEU A 150 -10.97 -2.12 9.17
CA LEU A 150 -11.66 -0.85 9.35
C LEU A 150 -12.56 -0.52 8.14
N LEU A 151 -12.00 -0.62 6.94
CA LEU A 151 -12.70 -0.44 5.67
C LEU A 151 -13.85 -1.46 5.53
N SER A 152 -13.61 -2.73 5.84
CA SER A 152 -14.63 -3.78 5.78
C SER A 152 -15.79 -3.52 6.74
N GLN A 153 -15.51 -3.01 7.95
CA GLN A 153 -16.56 -2.60 8.90
C GLN A 153 -17.34 -1.38 8.39
N ARG A 154 -16.65 -0.40 7.78
CA ARG A 154 -17.31 0.76 7.16
C ARG A 154 -18.22 0.34 6.01
N ARG A 155 -17.73 -0.53 5.13
CA ARG A 155 -18.47 -1.10 3.99
C ARG A 155 -19.78 -1.74 4.44
N LYS A 156 -19.74 -2.60 5.47
CA LYS A 156 -20.93 -3.27 6.03
C LYS A 156 -21.97 -2.27 6.52
N ARG A 157 -21.55 -1.18 7.20
CA ARG A 157 -22.46 -0.13 7.67
C ARG A 157 -23.10 0.63 6.52
N LEU A 158 -22.33 1.00 5.49
CA LEU A 158 -22.86 1.67 4.30
C LEU A 158 -23.87 0.80 3.55
N ALA A 159 -23.58 -0.48 3.37
CA ALA A 159 -24.46 -1.42 2.69
C ALA A 159 -25.78 -1.71 3.45
N ALA A 160 -25.81 -1.51 4.77
CA ALA A 160 -27.01 -1.67 5.59
C ALA A 160 -27.85 -0.38 5.68
N ALA A 161 -27.32 0.76 5.26
CA ALA A 161 -27.97 2.07 5.33
C ALA A 161 -28.61 2.51 3.99
N GLY A 162 -28.36 1.77 2.91
CA GLY A 162 -29.01 1.95 1.59
C GLY A 162 -30.02 0.86 1.32
#